data_AF-A0A660ZME6-F1
#
_entry.id   AF-A0A660ZME6-F1
#
_cell.length_a   1.000
_cell.length_b   1.000
_cell.length_c   1.000
_cell.angle_alpha   90.00
_cell.angle_beta   90.00
_cell.angle_gamma   90.00
#
_symmetry.space_group_name_H-M   'P 1'
#
loop_
_entity.id
_entity.type
_entity.pdbx_description
1 polymer ?
#
loop_
_entity_poly.entity_id
_entity_poly.type
_entity_poly.pdbx_seq_one_letter_code
_entity_poly.pdbx_strand_id
1 'polypeptide(L)'
;MLKQYLEVKARHPEELLFFRMGDFYELFFEDAEKASRVLDITLTSKPMGKGHRVPLAGIPVKAAESYLARLLKAGYRVAICEQTGEGKGLMKREVVEVITPGTVFSP
;
A
#
# COMPACT_ATOMS: atom_id res chain seq x y z
N MET A 1 -8.91 6.82 9.17
CA MET A 1 -8.10 6.34 8.03
C MET A 1 -6.64 6.70 8.22
N LEU A 2 -6.22 7.97 8.19
CA LEU A 2 -4.80 8.35 8.38
C LEU A 2 -4.16 7.75 9.64
N LYS A 3 -4.85 7.86 10.80
CA LYS A 3 -4.36 7.27 12.06
C LYS A 3 -4.08 5.77 11.93
N GLN A 4 -5.01 5.01 11.36
CA GLN A 4 -4.88 3.57 11.14
C GLN A 4 -3.74 3.24 10.16
N TYR A 5 -3.59 4.04 9.09
CA TYR A 5 -2.47 3.88 8.16
C TYR A 5 -1.13 4.09 8.89
N LEU A 6 -0.98 5.18 9.64
CA LEU A 6 0.26 5.47 10.38
C LEU A 6 0.57 4.42 11.45
N GLU A 7 -0.44 3.89 12.15
CA GLU A 7 -0.29 2.80 13.11
C GLU A 7 0.17 1.49 12.46
N VAL A 8 -0.33 1.18 11.26
CA VAL A 8 0.13 0.00 10.49
C VAL A 8 1.55 0.25 9.98
N LYS A 9 1.81 1.41 9.36
CA LYS A 9 3.14 1.75 8.82
C LYS A 9 4.22 1.79 9.91
N ALA A 10 3.91 2.24 11.13
CA ALA A 10 4.84 2.23 12.24
C ALA A 10 5.30 0.81 12.64
N ARG A 11 4.50 -0.22 12.36
CA ARG A 11 4.86 -1.63 12.56
C ARG A 11 5.63 -2.24 11.38
N HIS A 12 5.59 -1.57 10.21
CA HIS A 12 6.21 -1.98 8.97
C HIS A 12 7.00 -0.82 8.34
N PRO A 13 8.02 -0.28 9.05
CA PRO A 13 8.72 0.93 8.59
C PRO A 13 9.51 0.70 7.31
N GLU A 14 10.07 -0.49 7.13
CA GLU A 14 10.96 -0.86 6.02
C GLU A 14 10.20 -1.36 4.77
N GLU A 15 8.96 -1.81 4.93
CA GLU A 15 8.14 -2.32 3.83
C GLU A 15 7.31 -1.22 3.16
N LEU A 16 7.16 -1.28 1.84
CA LEU A 16 6.10 -0.55 1.15
C LEU A 16 4.74 -1.07 1.61
N LEU A 17 3.89 -0.21 2.14
CA LEU A 17 2.59 -0.61 2.67
C LEU A 17 1.50 -0.51 1.60
N PHE A 18 1.06 -1.66 1.09
CA PHE A 18 -0.12 -1.78 0.23
C PHE A 18 -1.37 -1.73 1.11
N PHE A 19 -1.95 -0.54 1.26
CA PHE A 19 -3.09 -0.33 2.13
C PHE A 19 -4.41 -0.45 1.37
N ARG A 20 -5.19 -1.49 1.66
CA ARG A 20 -6.44 -1.78 0.94
C ARG A 20 -7.50 -0.71 1.15
N MET A 21 -7.95 -0.16 0.02
CA MET A 21 -8.97 0.89 -0.06
C MET A 21 -9.92 0.56 -1.22
N GLY A 22 -10.94 -0.26 -0.95
CA GLY A 22 -11.91 -0.66 -1.99
C GLY A 22 -11.27 -1.59 -3.01
N ASP A 23 -11.18 -1.18 -4.27
CA ASP A 23 -10.57 -1.97 -5.36
C ASP A 23 -9.10 -1.60 -5.63
N PHE A 24 -8.49 -0.81 -4.76
CA PHE A 24 -7.11 -0.35 -4.89
C PHE A 24 -6.28 -0.67 -3.65
N TYR A 25 -4.99 -0.91 -3.86
CA TYR A 25 -3.97 -0.69 -2.84
C TYR A 25 -3.44 0.73 -2.98
N GLU A 26 -3.63 1.53 -1.94
CA GLU A 26 -3.11 2.89 -1.86
C GLU A 26 -1.83 2.89 -1.03
N LEU A 27 -0.80 3.57 -1.54
CA LEU A 27 0.42 3.91 -0.81
C LEU A 27 0.43 5.41 -0.57
N PHE A 28 1.06 5.86 0.52
CA PHE A 28 1.09 7.26 0.92
C PHE A 28 2.51 7.71 1.25
N PHE A 29 2.72 9.04 1.27
CA PHE A 29 3.99 9.66 1.67
C PHE A 29 5.17 9.12 0.83
N GLU A 30 6.28 8.74 1.47
CA GLU A 30 7.47 8.24 0.80
C GLU A 30 7.22 6.91 0.06
N ASP A 31 6.34 6.05 0.58
CA ASP A 31 5.97 4.80 -0.09
C ASP A 31 5.30 5.08 -1.44
N ALA A 32 4.47 6.13 -1.52
CA ALA A 32 3.85 6.55 -2.77
C ALA A 32 4.90 7.04 -3.79
N GLU A 33 5.86 7.84 -3.35
CA GLU A 33 6.93 8.37 -4.22
C GLU A 33 7.83 7.25 -4.75
N LYS A 34 8.22 6.30 -3.88
CA LYS A 34 9.00 5.11 -4.25
C LYS A 34 8.23 4.25 -5.24
N ALA A 35 6.99 3.90 -4.93
CA ALA A 35 6.16 3.07 -5.80
C ALA A 35 5.90 3.73 -7.15
N SER A 36 5.57 5.02 -7.18
CA SER A 36 5.37 5.79 -8.41
C SER A 36 6.59 5.71 -9.33
N ARG A 37 7.79 5.96 -8.79
CA ARG A 37 9.04 5.94 -9.56
C ARG A 37 9.38 4.55 -10.11
N VAL A 38 9.23 3.51 -9.29
CA VAL A 38 9.62 2.14 -9.65
C VAL A 38 8.60 1.51 -10.61
N LEU A 39 7.32 1.80 -10.39
CA LEU A 39 6.22 1.21 -11.14
C LEU A 39 5.82 2.04 -12.36
N ASP A 40 6.35 3.25 -12.49
CA ASP A 40 5.96 4.22 -13.52
C ASP A 40 4.44 4.45 -13.51
N ILE A 41 3.91 4.71 -12.32
CA ILE A 41 2.48 5.01 -12.10
C ILE A 41 2.32 6.43 -11.60
N THR A 42 1.14 7.01 -11.84
CA THR A 42 0.83 8.38 -11.47
C THR A 42 0.98 8.61 -9.96
N LEU A 43 1.87 9.54 -9.59
CA LEU A 43 1.89 10.14 -8.25
C LEU A 43 0.87 11.27 -8.20
N THR A 44 -0.08 11.17 -7.28
CA THR A 44 -1.07 12.21 -7.00
C THR A 44 -1.01 12.60 -5.53
N SER A 45 -2.03 13.28 -5.03
CA SER A 45 -2.14 13.61 -3.62
C SER A 45 -3.56 13.45 -3.10
N LYS A 46 -3.70 13.02 -1.84
CA LYS A 46 -5.00 12.84 -1.17
C LYS A 46 -5.16 13.83 -0.01
N PRO A 47 -6.31 14.52 0.10
CA PRO A 47 -6.62 15.30 1.30
C PRO A 47 -6.68 14.41 2.54
N MET A 48 -5.94 14.76 3.59
CA MET A 48 -5.88 14.00 4.86
C MET A 48 -6.37 14.83 6.06
N GLY A 49 -7.25 15.79 5.80
CA GLY A 49 -7.84 16.69 6.81
C GLY A 49 -7.00 17.94 7.07
N LYS A 50 -7.62 18.95 7.72
CA LYS A 50 -7.01 20.25 8.08
C LYS A 50 -6.27 20.97 6.94
N GLY A 51 -6.72 20.81 5.69
CA GLY A 51 -6.10 21.44 4.52
C GLY A 51 -4.81 20.80 4.02
N HIS A 52 -4.33 19.71 4.65
CA HIS A 52 -3.11 19.03 4.23
C HIS A 52 -3.42 17.96 3.17
N ARG A 53 -2.53 17.87 2.18
CA ARG A 53 -2.52 16.83 1.15
C ARG A 53 -1.24 16.03 1.29
N VAL A 54 -1.35 14.71 1.14
CA VAL A 54 -0.19 13.80 1.20
C VAL A 54 0.01 13.14 -0.15
N PRO A 55 1.26 12.84 -0.56
CA PRO A 55 1.53 12.04 -1.76
C PRO A 55 0.78 10.72 -1.71
N LEU A 56 0.26 10.28 -2.86
CA LEU A 56 -0.45 9.02 -3.02
C LEU A 56 -0.14 8.40 -4.38
N ALA A 57 0.07 7.09 -4.37
CA ALA A 57 0.08 6.24 -5.55
C ALA A 57 -0.89 5.08 -5.32
N GLY A 58 -1.59 4.66 -6.37
CA GLY A 58 -2.65 3.65 -6.28
C GLY A 58 -2.46 2.57 -7.33
N ILE A 59 -2.68 1.32 -6.92
CA ILE A 59 -2.58 0.15 -7.79
C ILE A 59 -3.92 -0.60 -7.74
N PRO A 60 -4.52 -0.96 -8.89
CA PRO A 60 -5.71 -1.79 -8.89
C PRO A 60 -5.39 -3.16 -8.31
N VAL A 61 -6.22 -3.65 -7.38
CA VAL A 61 -6.04 -4.95 -6.72
C VAL A 61 -5.95 -6.08 -7.74
N LYS A 62 -6.79 -6.04 -8.77
CA LYS A 62 -6.82 -7.05 -9.84
C LYS A 62 -5.50 -7.16 -10.61
N ALA A 63 -4.67 -6.13 -10.55
CA ALA A 63 -3.35 -6.10 -11.19
C ALA A 63 -2.20 -6.16 -10.18
N ALA A 64 -2.48 -6.27 -8.88
CA ALA A 64 -1.50 -6.10 -7.80
C ALA A 64 -0.32 -7.05 -7.92
N GLU A 65 -0.56 -8.30 -8.32
CA GLU A 65 0.47 -9.32 -8.51
C GLU A 65 1.57 -8.86 -9.48
N SER A 66 1.18 -8.29 -10.62
CA SER A 66 2.13 -7.80 -11.63
C SER A 66 2.99 -6.62 -11.13
N TYR A 67 2.39 -5.69 -10.38
CA TYR A 67 3.11 -4.57 -9.79
C TYR A 67 4.01 -5.02 -8.64
N LEU A 68 3.53 -5.96 -7.84
CA LEU A 68 4.28 -6.51 -6.75
C LEU A 68 5.53 -7.25 -7.24
N ALA A 69 5.42 -8.07 -8.28
CA ALA A 69 6.58 -8.71 -8.91
C ALA A 69 7.65 -7.69 -9.34
N ARG A 70 7.23 -6.54 -9.89
CA ARG A 70 8.16 -5.44 -10.27
C ARG A 70 8.83 -4.80 -9.06
N LEU A 71 8.08 -4.55 -7.97
CA LEU A 71 8.64 -4.02 -6.72
C LEU A 71 9.65 -4.99 -6.09
N LEU A 72 9.31 -6.27 -6.02
CA LEU A 72 10.19 -7.32 -5.49
C LEU A 72 11.47 -7.44 -6.32
N LYS A 73 11.35 -7.41 -7.65
CA LYS A 73 12.52 -7.42 -8.56
C LYS A 73 13.42 -6.20 -8.38
N ALA A 74 12.85 -5.06 -8.00
CA ALA A 74 13.58 -3.86 -7.65
C ALA A 74 14.14 -3.86 -6.21
N GLY A 75 13.98 -4.96 -5.47
CA GLY A 75 14.54 -5.14 -4.13
C GLY A 75 13.67 -4.62 -2.98
N TYR A 76 12.44 -4.17 -3.27
CA TYR A 76 11.53 -3.70 -2.23
C TYR A 76 10.84 -4.87 -1.53
N ARG A 77 10.55 -4.70 -0.24
CA ARG A 77 9.65 -5.55 0.55
C ARG A 77 8.29 -4.89 0.60
N VAL A 78 7.21 -5.66 0.56
CA VAL A 78 5.84 -5.13 0.50
C VAL A 78 4.97 -5.78 1.58
N ALA A 79 4.29 -4.98 2.38
CA ALA A 79 3.29 -5.43 3.36
C ALA A 79 1.88 -5.25 2.79
N ILE A 80 1.09 -6.33 2.70
CA ILE A 80 -0.28 -6.33 2.22
C ILE A 80 -1.22 -6.14 3.41
N CYS A 81 -1.91 -4.99 3.44
CA CYS A 81 -2.86 -4.67 4.48
C CYS A 81 -4.28 -4.74 3.94
N GLU A 82 -5.04 -5.75 4.36
CA GLU A 82 -6.41 -6.03 3.90
C GLU A 82 -7.47 -5.43 4.82
N GLN A 83 -8.69 -5.30 4.32
CA GLN A 83 -9.86 -4.88 5.10
C GLN A 83 -10.50 -6.11 5.77
N THR A 84 -10.33 -6.27 7.08
CA THR A 84 -10.72 -7.47 7.84
C THR A 84 -12.07 -7.35 8.56
N GLY A 85 -13.07 -6.71 7.94
CA GLY A 85 -14.43 -6.69 8.52
C GLY A 85 -15.52 -6.08 7.65
N GLU A 86 -16.76 -6.48 7.91
CA GLU A 86 -17.97 -5.96 7.26
C GLU A 86 -18.62 -4.84 8.09
N GLY A 87 -19.06 -3.75 7.45
CA GLY A 87 -19.88 -2.74 8.14
C GLY A 87 -19.89 -1.33 7.55
N LYS A 88 -20.91 -0.55 7.94
CA LYS A 88 -21.02 0.90 7.69
C LYS A 88 -20.19 1.66 8.74
N GLY A 89 -18.89 1.84 8.48
CA GLY A 89 -17.97 2.55 9.38
C GLY A 89 -16.50 2.49 8.94
N LEU A 90 -15.57 2.92 9.80
CA LEU A 90 -14.14 2.77 9.53
C LEU A 90 -13.78 1.27 9.63
N MET A 91 -13.60 0.62 8.48
CA MET A 91 -13.25 -0.81 8.42
C MET A 91 -11.91 -1.09 9.12
N LYS A 92 -11.85 -2.21 9.84
CA LYS A 92 -10.60 -2.73 10.40
C LYS A 92 -9.66 -3.11 9.26
N ARG A 93 -8.37 -2.91 9.50
CA ARG A 93 -7.32 -3.19 8.53
C ARG A 93 -6.12 -3.76 9.24
N GLU A 94 -5.64 -4.87 8.71
CA GLU A 94 -4.57 -5.66 9.29
C GLU A 94 -3.64 -6.13 8.18
N VAL A 95 -2.35 -6.23 8.49
CA VAL A 95 -1.37 -6.80 7.55
C VAL A 95 -1.57 -8.30 7.57
N VAL A 96 -1.94 -8.86 6.43
CA VAL A 96 -2.18 -10.30 6.27
C VAL A 96 -0.94 -11.02 5.76
N GLU A 97 -0.07 -10.29 5.07
CA GLU A 97 1.11 -10.87 4.44
C GLU A 97 2.22 -9.81 4.32
N VAL A 98 3.48 -10.24 4.52
CA VAL A 98 4.68 -9.46 4.19
C VAL A 98 5.49 -10.25 3.19
N ILE A 99 5.77 -9.62 2.06
CA ILE A 99 6.35 -10.24 0.89
C ILE A 99 7.73 -9.65 0.64
N THR A 100 8.72 -10.52 0.47
CA THR A 100 10.13 -10.13 0.37
C THR A 100 10.75 -10.60 -0.94
N PRO A 101 11.81 -9.94 -1.43
CA PRO A 101 12.55 -10.44 -2.59
C PRO A 101 13.01 -11.88 -2.33
N GLY A 102 12.63 -12.81 -3.22
CA GLY A 102 12.90 -14.24 -3.07
C GLY A 102 11.73 -15.08 -2.52
N THR A 103 10.63 -14.44 -2.10
CA THR A 103 9.37 -15.16 -1.85
C THR A 103 8.84 -15.70 -3.19
N VAL A 104 8.65 -17.02 -3.29
CA VAL A 104 8.12 -17.68 -4.49
C VAL A 104 6.62 -17.45 -4.53
N PHE A 105 6.13 -16.67 -5.51
CA PHE A 105 4.71 -16.67 -5.85
C PHE A 105 4.40 -17.95 -6.63
N SER A 106 3.63 -18.84 -6.02
CA SER A 106 2.97 -19.91 -6.77
C SER A 106 1.68 -19.35 -7.38
N PRO A 107 1.50 -19.40 -8.71
CA PRO A 107 0.25 -19.03 -9.36
C PRO A 107 -0.90 -20.01 -9.04
#